data_AF-A0A4R4TVD7-F1
#
_entry.id   AF-A0A4R4TVD7-F1
#
_cell.length_a   1.000
_cell.length_b   1.000
_cell.length_c   1.000
_cell.angle_alpha   90.00
_cell.angle_beta   90.00
_cell.angle_gamma   90.00
#
_symmetry.space_group_name_H-M   'P 1'
#
loop_
_entity.id
_entity.type
_entity.pdbx_description
1 polymer ?
#
loop_
_entity_poly.entity_id
_entity_poly.type
_entity_poly.pdbx_seq_one_letter_code
_entity_poly.pdbx_strand_id
1 'polypeptide(L)'
;MREAANRLKSEYQTMDAKLDELRGYIEGLIEDGYSARSGRAFGESFTEFTTGARQMLEGLDGLGGFLNTAADAMEETDTSLESGIRGG
;
A
#
# COMPACT_ATOMS: atom_id res chain seq x y z
N MET A 1 -12.63 12.69 -1.59
CA MET A 1 -11.72 12.06 -0.61
C MET A 1 -11.87 10.54 -0.55
N ARG A 2 -13.09 10.00 -0.37
CA ARG A 2 -13.33 8.53 -0.41
C ARG A 2 -12.79 7.85 -1.68
N GLU A 3 -13.01 8.43 -2.85
CA GLU A 3 -12.49 7.87 -4.11
C GLU A 3 -10.96 7.79 -4.14
N ALA A 4 -10.28 8.85 -3.66
CA ALA A 4 -8.83 8.88 -3.56
C ALA A 4 -8.32 7.82 -2.56
N ALA A 5 -8.97 7.70 -1.39
CA ALA A 5 -8.65 6.67 -0.41
C ALA A 5 -8.80 5.24 -0.98
N ASN A 6 -9.92 4.97 -1.67
CA ASN A 6 -10.16 3.69 -2.33
C ASN A 6 -9.14 3.41 -3.43
N ARG A 7 -8.77 4.43 -4.21
CA ARG A 7 -7.73 4.33 -5.23
C ARG A 7 -6.39 3.97 -4.59
N LEU A 8 -5.97 4.67 -3.53
CA LEU A 8 -4.71 4.38 -2.84
C LEU A 8 -4.67 2.94 -2.31
N LYS A 9 -5.76 2.47 -1.69
CA LYS A 9 -5.88 1.08 -1.22
C LYS A 9 -5.78 0.05 -2.35
N SER A 10 -6.44 0.31 -3.48
CA SER A 10 -6.38 -0.58 -4.65
C SER A 10 -4.98 -0.65 -5.25
N GLU A 11 -4.29 0.49 -5.35
CA GLU A 11 -2.92 0.54 -5.87
C GLU A 11 -1.93 -0.13 -4.90
N TYR A 12 -2.11 0.07 -3.59
CA TYR A 12 -1.37 -0.66 -2.55
C TYR A 12 -1.44 -2.18 -2.77
N GLN A 13 -2.65 -2.75 -2.87
CA GLN A 13 -2.85 -4.19 -3.07
C GLN A 13 -2.21 -4.69 -4.36
N THR A 14 -2.30 -3.90 -5.43
CA THR A 14 -1.69 -4.22 -6.72
C THR A 14 -0.17 -4.26 -6.62
N MET A 15 0.43 -3.29 -5.93
CA MET A 15 1.88 -3.21 -5.77
C MET A 15 2.43 -4.29 -4.83
N ASP A 16 1.74 -4.60 -3.73
CA ASP A 16 2.16 -5.68 -2.81
C ASP A 16 2.13 -7.05 -3.51
N ALA A 17 1.07 -7.34 -4.27
CA ALA A 17 1.00 -8.55 -5.09
C ALA A 17 2.14 -8.64 -6.13
N LYS A 18 2.52 -7.50 -6.72
CA LYS A 18 3.65 -7.45 -7.67
C LYS A 18 5.00 -7.66 -6.99
N LEU A 19 5.20 -7.16 -5.77
CA LEU A 19 6.41 -7.43 -4.99
C LEU A 19 6.52 -8.93 -4.65
N ASP A 20 5.40 -9.57 -4.31
CA ASP A 20 5.36 -11.02 -4.07
C ASP A 20 5.69 -11.84 -5.31
N GLU A 21 5.13 -11.47 -6.47
CA GLU A 21 5.42 -12.13 -7.75
C GLU A 21 6.91 -12.02 -8.10
N LEU A 22 7.49 -10.83 -7.98
CA LEU A 22 8.91 -10.61 -8.25
C LEU A 22 9.80 -11.38 -7.28
N ARG A 23 9.40 -11.50 -6.01
CA ARG A 23 10.13 -12.33 -5.04
C ARG A 23 10.18 -13.79 -5.46
N GLY A 24 9.05 -14.39 -5.81
CA GLY A 24 9.01 -15.77 -6.26
C GLY A 24 9.86 -16.01 -7.52
N TYR A 25 9.85 -15.07 -8.46
CA TYR A 25 10.69 -15.14 -9.66
C TYR A 25 12.19 -15.10 -9.33
N ILE A 26 12.61 -14.19 -8.44
CA ILE A 26 14.01 -14.09 -8.02
C ILE A 26 14.45 -15.33 -7.23
N GLU A 27 13.62 -15.84 -6.32
CA GLU A 27 13.88 -17.05 -5.58
C GLU A 27 14.12 -18.24 -6.53
N GLY A 28 13.28 -18.40 -7.56
CA GLY A 28 13.47 -19.43 -8.59
C GLY A 28 14.78 -19.28 -9.37
N LEU A 29 15.18 -18.06 -9.75
CA LEU A 29 16.46 -17.82 -10.43
C LEU A 29 17.68 -18.17 -9.55
N ILE A 30 17.58 -17.97 -8.24
CA ILE A 30 18.64 -18.32 -7.29
C ILE A 30 18.73 -19.85 -7.15
N GLU A 31 17.58 -20.53 -7.04
CA GLU A 31 17.50 -21.99 -6.97
C GLU A 31 18.03 -22.67 -8.25
N ASP A 32 17.76 -22.11 -9.42
CA ASP A 32 18.19 -22.62 -10.74
C ASP A 32 19.71 -22.48 -10.99
N GLY A 33 20.47 -21.87 -10.07
CA GLY A 33 21.93 -21.95 -10.05
C GLY A 33 22.68 -20.70 -10.49
N TYR A 34 22.09 -19.50 -10.38
CA TYR A 34 22.84 -18.26 -10.54
C TYR A 34 23.98 -18.20 -9.51
N SER A 35 25.23 -18.09 -9.98
CA SER A 35 26.48 -18.34 -9.24
C SER A 35 26.43 -18.06 -7.73
N ALA A 36 26.65 -19.10 -6.92
CA ALA A 36 26.35 -19.23 -5.48
C ALA A 36 26.85 -18.13 -4.52
N ARG A 37 27.64 -17.15 -4.98
CA ARG A 37 28.07 -15.99 -4.18
C ARG A 37 27.36 -14.70 -4.61
N SER A 38 27.21 -14.46 -5.91
CA SER A 38 26.45 -13.32 -6.42
C SER A 38 24.94 -13.56 -6.31
N GLY A 39 24.45 -14.79 -6.47
CA GLY A 39 23.04 -15.13 -6.26
C GLY A 39 22.58 -14.91 -4.81
N ARG A 40 23.41 -15.26 -3.83
CA ARG A 40 23.14 -14.97 -2.41
C ARG A 40 23.12 -13.48 -2.10
N ALA A 41 24.14 -12.74 -2.51
CA ALA A 41 24.19 -11.29 -2.29
C ALA A 41 23.02 -10.57 -2.98
N PHE A 42 22.64 -11.02 -4.18
CA PHE A 42 21.48 -10.49 -4.89
C PHE A 42 20.17 -10.80 -4.14
N GLY A 43 19.98 -12.02 -3.66
CA GLY A 43 18.80 -12.39 -2.87
C GLY A 43 18.66 -11.58 -1.57
N GLU A 44 19.78 -11.34 -0.88
CA GLU A 44 19.82 -10.46 0.30
C GLU A 44 19.40 -9.02 -0.05
N SER A 45 20.02 -8.43 -1.08
CA SER A 45 19.66 -7.07 -1.56
C SER A 45 18.20 -6.97 -2.03
N PHE A 46 17.68 -8.02 -2.68
CA PHE A 46 16.30 -8.06 -3.14
C PHE A 46 15.31 -8.18 -1.97
N THR A 47 15.67 -8.94 -0.93
CA THR A 47 14.88 -9.03 0.31
C THR A 47 14.83 -7.70 1.04
N GLU A 48 15.95 -6.99 1.14
CA GLU A 48 16.00 -5.65 1.72
C GLU A 48 15.15 -4.66 0.91
N PHE A 49 15.27 -4.69 -0.42
CA PHE A 49 14.46 -3.87 -1.32
C PHE A 49 12.96 -4.12 -1.13
N THR A 50 12.51 -5.38 -1.15
CA THR A 50 11.08 -5.71 -1.00
C THR A 50 10.55 -5.34 0.39
N THR A 51 11.37 -5.45 1.42
CA THR A 51 11.03 -5.00 2.78
C THR A 51 10.81 -3.49 2.83
N GLY A 52 11.74 -2.70 2.28
CA GLY A 52 11.59 -1.24 2.22
C GLY A 52 10.42 -0.80 1.35
N ALA A 53 10.20 -1.48 0.22
CA ALA A 53 9.06 -1.23 -0.66
C ALA A 53 7.73 -1.50 0.08
N ARG A 54 7.64 -2.57 0.87
CA ARG A 54 6.45 -2.83 1.71
C ARG A 54 6.20 -1.75 2.74
N GLN A 55 7.23 -1.27 3.43
CA GLN A 55 7.07 -0.17 4.39
C GLN A 55 6.57 1.11 3.71
N MET A 56 7.06 1.41 2.50
CA MET A 56 6.53 2.51 1.68
C MET A 56 5.04 2.29 1.36
N LEU A 57 4.67 1.07 0.97
CA LEU A 57 3.30 0.69 0.64
C LEU A 57 2.35 0.79 1.84
N GLU A 58 2.78 0.39 3.04
CA GLU A 58 2.04 0.60 4.29
C GLU A 58 1.78 2.10 4.55
N GLY A 59 2.77 2.96 4.25
CA GLY A 59 2.58 4.40 4.30
C GLY A 59 1.49 4.90 3.35
N LEU A 60 1.40 4.31 2.15
CA LEU A 60 0.36 4.62 1.17
C LEU A 60 -1.05 4.24 1.66
N ASP A 61 -1.19 3.07 2.30
CA ASP A 61 -2.45 2.63 2.91
C ASP A 61 -2.85 3.55 4.07
N GLY A 62 -1.89 3.97 4.91
CA GLY A 62 -2.10 4.93 5.98
C GLY A 62 -2.64 6.28 5.48
N LEU A 63 -2.10 6.79 4.36
CA LEU A 63 -2.62 8.01 3.71
C LEU A 63 -4.04 7.80 3.18
N GLY A 64 -4.35 6.63 2.63
CA GLY A 64 -5.71 6.27 2.23
C GLY A 64 -6.67 6.26 3.42
N GLY A 65 -6.26 5.65 4.54
CA GLY A 65 -7.00 5.65 5.80
C GLY A 65 -7.29 7.07 6.30
N PHE A 66 -6.28 7.93 6.31
CA PHE A 66 -6.45 9.35 6.67
C PHE A 66 -7.50 10.06 5.80
N LEU A 67 -7.45 9.86 4.48
CA LEU A 67 -8.42 10.46 3.56
C LEU A 67 -9.86 9.95 3.78
N ASN A 68 -10.03 8.68 4.18
CA ASN A 68 -11.33 8.14 4.56
C ASN A 68 -11.85 8.80 5.84
N THR A 69 -11.04 8.84 6.90
CA THR A 69 -11.42 9.49 8.17
C THR A 69 -11.77 10.96 7.96
N ALA A 70 -11.01 11.67 7.13
CA ALA A 70 -11.30 13.07 6.80
C ALA A 70 -12.63 13.22 6.04
N ALA A 71 -12.96 12.28 5.14
CA ALA A 71 -14.23 12.28 4.45
C ALA A 71 -15.41 12.03 5.41
N ASP A 72 -15.28 11.06 6.31
CA ASP A 72 -16.31 10.74 7.32
C ASP A 72 -16.61 11.95 8.21
N ALA A 73 -15.56 12.63 8.71
CA ALA A 73 -15.72 13.80 9.57
C ALA A 73 -16.42 14.98 8.85
N MET A 74 -16.12 15.19 7.56
CA MET A 74 -16.82 16.20 6.76
C MET A 74 -18.29 15.88 6.56
N GLU A 75 -18.61 14.61 6.23
CA GLU A 75 -19.99 14.17 6.02
C GLU A 75 -20.85 14.30 7.28
N GLU A 76 -20.29 13.95 8.45
CA GLU A 76 -20.95 14.14 9.75
C GLU A 76 -21.18 15.62 10.07
N THR A 77 -20.18 16.46 9.77
CA THR A 77 -20.29 17.91 9.98
C THR A 77 -21.39 18.51 9.08
N ASP A 78 -21.41 18.15 7.80
CA ASP A 78 -22.41 18.64 6.84
C ASP A 78 -23.83 18.21 7.23
N THR A 79 -23.99 16.95 7.66
CA THR A 79 -25.29 16.41 8.14
C THR A 79 -25.79 17.16 9.37
N SER A 80 -24.88 17.50 10.28
CA SER A 80 -25.19 18.25 11.50
C SER A 80 -25.61 19.69 11.18
N LEU A 81 -24.89 20.36 10.27
CA LEU A 81 -25.22 21.71 9.81
C LEU A 81 -26.58 21.75 9.11
N GLU A 82 -26.85 20.79 8.24
CA GLU A 82 -28.14 20.68 7.55
C GLU A 82 -29.31 20.47 8.52
N SER A 83 -29.12 19.60 9.52
CA SER A 83 -30.12 19.35 10.56
C SER A 83 -30.41 20.58 11.40
N GLY A 84 -29.38 21.38 11.72
CA GLY A 84 -29.52 22.65 12.45
C GLY A 84 -30.27 23.72 11.65
N ILE A 85 -30.08 23.79 10.33
CA ILE A 85 -30.79 24.73 9.46
C ILE A 85 -32.27 24.34 9.28
N ARG A 86 -32.57 23.04 9.14
CA ARG A 86 -33.96 22.56 8.95
C ARG A 86 -34.80 22.56 10.23
N GLY A 87 -34.15 22.51 11.39
CA GLY A 87 -34.81 22.53 12.71
C GLY A 87 -34.95 23.91 13.35
N GLY A 88 -34.43 24.96 12.71
CA GLY A 88 -34.47 26.36 13.18
C GLY A 88 -35.55 27.21 12.53
#